data_AF-A0A849MJB5-F1
#
_entry.id   AF-A0A849MJB5-F1
#
_cell.length_a   1.000
_cell.length_b   1.000
_cell.length_c   1.000
_cell.angle_alpha   90.00
_cell.angle_beta   90.00
_cell.angle_gamma   90.00
#
_symmetry.space_group_name_H-M   'P 1'
#
loop_
_entity.id
_entity.type
_entity.pdbx_description
1 polymer ?
#
loop_
_entity_poly.entity_id
_entity_poly.type
_entity_poly.pdbx_seq_one_letter_code
_entity_poly.pdbx_strand_id
1 'polypeptide(L)'
;MKYLILILIILPLSVMSNESTCYGTTSNGSLKNGIKLPSSGSNFEGYSSIGRIAGRTYAHSAVRNIIVTSYKNLEIEQPEKVFKYAETGFKEGGQFKPHKTHRNGLSVDFMVPVVNENGKSVHLPTNSLNKFGYNIEFGQNNKYKQYQIDFEAMAAHIVSLHKETKRRGYDLWRVIFDPELQPNLFKTKYAEYLLNNIEFSKKRSWVRHDEHYHIDFKIPCES
;
A
#
# COMPACT_ATOMS: atom_id res chain seq x y z
N MET A 1 58.34 22.52 -15.93
CA MET A 1 57.59 21.33 -15.47
C MET A 1 56.10 21.61 -15.67
N LYS A 2 55.45 20.96 -16.65
CA LYS A 2 54.01 21.10 -16.90
C LYS A 2 53.28 20.03 -16.10
N TYR A 3 52.50 20.43 -15.10
CA TYR A 3 51.64 19.52 -14.36
C TYR A 3 50.39 19.22 -15.21
N LEU A 4 50.23 17.95 -15.58
CA LEU A 4 49.03 17.46 -16.28
C LEU A 4 47.99 17.10 -15.21
N ILE A 5 46.96 17.92 -15.05
CA ILE A 5 45.82 17.62 -14.16
C ILE A 5 44.89 16.67 -14.89
N LEU A 6 44.81 15.43 -14.41
CA LEU A 6 43.87 14.42 -14.89
C LEU A 6 42.50 14.65 -14.22
N ILE A 7 41.54 15.17 -14.98
CA ILE A 7 40.15 15.32 -14.52
C ILE A 7 39.46 13.96 -14.66
N LEU A 8 39.20 13.31 -13.53
CA LEU A 8 38.45 12.06 -13.47
C LEU A 8 36.94 12.37 -13.56
N ILE A 9 36.34 12.19 -14.73
CA ILE A 9 34.89 12.31 -14.92
C ILE A 9 34.24 11.03 -14.38
N ILE A 10 33.64 11.12 -13.20
CA ILE A 10 32.84 10.04 -12.62
C ILE A 10 31.44 10.10 -13.27
N LEU A 11 31.22 9.29 -14.29
CA LEU A 11 29.89 9.09 -14.86
C LEU A 11 29.04 8.25 -13.88
N PRO A 12 27.84 8.69 -13.48
CA PRO A 12 26.97 7.91 -12.62
C PRO A 12 26.47 6.68 -13.39
N LEU A 13 26.93 5.49 -12.97
CA LEU A 13 26.38 4.22 -13.39
C LEU A 13 24.93 4.14 -12.94
N SER A 14 24.01 4.27 -13.88
CA SER A 14 22.59 4.01 -13.66
C SER A 14 22.43 2.50 -13.51
N VAL A 15 22.42 2.02 -12.26
CA VAL A 15 22.08 0.61 -11.99
C VAL A 15 20.62 0.42 -12.39
N MET A 16 20.39 -0.14 -13.58
CA MET A 16 19.08 -0.60 -13.98
C MET A 16 18.71 -1.78 -13.08
N SER A 17 17.90 -1.51 -12.05
CA SER A 17 17.26 -2.58 -11.29
C SER A 17 16.44 -3.42 -12.26
N ASN A 18 16.72 -4.72 -12.31
CA ASN A 18 15.89 -5.62 -13.11
C ASN A 18 14.42 -5.46 -12.71
N GLU A 19 13.55 -5.42 -13.72
CA GLU A 19 12.12 -5.48 -13.50
C GLU A 19 11.78 -6.80 -12.79
N SER A 20 10.71 -6.74 -11.99
CA SER A 20 10.24 -7.93 -11.29
C SER A 20 9.43 -8.79 -12.26
N THR A 21 9.40 -10.08 -11.99
CA THR A 21 8.50 -11.00 -12.69
C THR A 21 7.66 -11.73 -11.64
N CYS A 22 6.35 -11.58 -11.71
CA CYS A 22 5.45 -12.38 -10.87
C CYS A 22 5.07 -13.68 -11.60
N TYR A 23 4.80 -14.73 -10.82
CA TYR A 23 4.34 -16.03 -11.32
C TYR A 23 3.05 -16.44 -10.62
N GLY A 24 2.16 -17.10 -11.35
CA GLY A 24 0.92 -17.65 -10.81
C GLY A 24 -0.04 -16.60 -10.25
N THR A 25 -0.72 -16.93 -9.15
CA THR A 25 -1.81 -16.11 -8.58
C THR A 25 -1.42 -15.53 -7.21
N THR A 26 -2.22 -14.57 -6.73
CA THR A 26 -1.99 -13.95 -5.40
C THR A 26 -2.02 -14.96 -4.26
N SER A 27 -2.74 -16.08 -4.40
CA SER A 27 -2.82 -17.18 -3.41
C SER A 27 -1.94 -18.39 -3.70
N ASN A 28 -1.35 -18.49 -4.89
CA ASN A 28 -0.45 -19.56 -5.29
C ASN A 28 0.50 -19.05 -6.37
N GLY A 29 1.61 -18.45 -5.94
CA GLY A 29 2.53 -17.78 -6.82
C GLY A 29 3.87 -17.50 -6.17
N SER A 30 4.76 -16.90 -6.93
CA SER A 30 6.10 -16.47 -6.52
C SER A 30 6.47 -15.15 -7.19
N LEU A 31 7.60 -14.59 -6.78
CA LEU A 31 8.11 -13.33 -7.28
C LEU A 31 9.61 -13.46 -7.55
N LYS A 32 10.05 -13.00 -8.71
CA LYS A 32 11.47 -12.82 -9.02
C LYS A 32 11.81 -11.35 -8.97
N ASN A 33 12.99 -11.03 -8.42
CA ASN A 33 13.47 -9.65 -8.24
C ASN A 33 12.47 -8.77 -7.47
N GLY A 34 11.86 -9.29 -6.39
CA GLY A 34 11.00 -8.49 -5.54
C GLY A 34 11.74 -7.30 -4.95
N ILE A 35 11.05 -6.15 -4.90
CA ILE A 35 11.62 -4.89 -4.44
C ILE A 35 10.97 -4.50 -3.12
N LYS A 36 11.80 -4.17 -2.13
CA LYS A 36 11.33 -3.68 -0.83
C LYS A 36 10.76 -2.27 -1.00
N LEU A 37 9.59 -1.99 -0.44
CA LEU A 37 9.05 -0.63 -0.36
C LEU A 37 10.01 0.28 0.44
N PRO A 38 10.01 1.62 0.26
CA PRO A 38 10.73 2.54 1.16
C PRO A 38 10.16 2.46 2.58
N SER A 39 10.99 2.66 3.62
CA SER A 39 10.51 2.64 5.02
C SER A 39 9.56 3.79 5.33
N SER A 40 9.74 4.93 4.67
CA SER A 40 8.96 6.14 4.84
C SER A 40 9.15 7.08 3.64
N GLY A 41 8.31 8.10 3.56
CA GLY A 41 8.40 9.28 2.69
C GLY A 41 7.76 10.49 3.38
N SER A 42 7.50 11.57 2.64
CA SER A 42 7.03 12.84 3.23
C SER A 42 5.69 12.70 3.95
N ASN A 43 4.77 11.89 3.42
CA ASN A 43 3.41 11.72 3.94
C ASN A 43 3.07 10.25 4.24
N PHE A 44 4.04 9.34 4.25
CA PHE A 44 3.76 7.94 4.55
C PHE A 44 4.86 7.23 5.34
N GLU A 45 4.48 6.20 6.07
CA GLU A 45 5.41 5.29 6.74
C GLU A 45 4.98 3.82 6.57
N GLY A 46 5.92 2.89 6.79
CA GLY A 46 5.61 1.46 6.90
C GLY A 46 5.07 1.10 8.29
N TYR A 47 4.20 0.09 8.36
CA TYR A 47 3.55 -0.33 9.61
C TYR A 47 4.49 -0.83 10.72
N SER A 48 5.66 -1.38 10.37
CA SER A 48 6.55 -2.02 11.34
C SER A 48 7.99 -2.11 10.83
N SER A 49 8.94 -1.55 11.58
CA SER A 49 10.37 -1.76 11.34
C SER A 49 10.76 -3.23 11.44
N ILE A 50 10.17 -3.98 12.38
CA ILE A 50 10.42 -5.42 12.55
C ILE A 50 9.88 -6.19 11.35
N GLY A 51 8.64 -5.92 10.92
CA GLY A 51 8.05 -6.55 9.73
C GLY A 51 8.88 -6.28 8.47
N ARG A 52 9.41 -5.06 8.34
CA ARG A 52 10.34 -4.68 7.27
C ARG A 52 11.65 -5.45 7.30
N ILE A 53 12.25 -5.63 8.48
CA ILE A 53 13.50 -6.40 8.66
C ILE A 53 13.24 -7.88 8.34
N ALA A 54 12.12 -8.42 8.81
CA ALA A 54 11.65 -9.78 8.50
C ALA A 54 11.26 -9.99 7.02
N GLY A 55 11.41 -8.96 6.17
CA GLY A 55 11.23 -9.07 4.73
C GLY A 55 9.77 -9.17 4.30
N ARG A 56 8.82 -8.65 5.08
CA ARG A 56 7.37 -8.71 4.78
C ARG A 56 6.86 -7.54 3.93
N THR A 57 7.79 -6.71 3.44
CA THR A 57 7.52 -5.44 2.74
C THR A 57 8.06 -5.43 1.30
N TYR A 58 8.18 -6.61 0.66
CA TYR A 58 8.54 -6.73 -0.75
C TYR A 58 7.31 -6.86 -1.64
N ALA A 59 7.35 -6.17 -2.77
CA ALA A 59 6.32 -6.23 -3.80
C ALA A 59 6.96 -6.29 -5.19
N HIS A 60 6.13 -6.49 -6.20
CA HIS A 60 6.51 -6.29 -7.59
C HIS A 60 7.00 -4.85 -7.79
N SER A 61 8.07 -4.66 -8.57
CA SER A 61 8.66 -3.34 -8.87
C SER A 61 7.63 -2.32 -9.38
N ALA A 62 6.74 -2.72 -10.29
CA ALA A 62 5.63 -1.88 -10.75
C ALA A 62 4.68 -1.46 -9.61
N VAL A 63 4.27 -2.39 -8.73
CA VAL A 63 3.43 -2.10 -7.55
C VAL A 63 4.11 -1.12 -6.61
N ARG A 64 5.40 -1.35 -6.30
CA ARG A 64 6.21 -0.43 -5.49
C ARG A 64 6.23 0.98 -6.10
N ASN A 65 6.40 1.08 -7.41
CA ASN A 65 6.43 2.37 -8.10
C ASN A 65 5.07 3.07 -8.10
N ILE A 66 3.98 2.31 -8.29
CA ILE A 66 2.62 2.84 -8.19
C ILE A 66 2.37 3.45 -6.81
N ILE A 67 2.70 2.71 -5.74
CA ILE A 67 2.48 3.15 -4.36
C ILE A 67 3.26 4.42 -4.06
N VAL A 68 4.57 4.43 -4.36
CA VAL A 68 5.42 5.60 -4.09
C VAL A 68 4.98 6.82 -4.89
N THR A 69 4.62 6.66 -6.17
CA THR A 69 4.10 7.78 -6.96
C THR A 69 2.73 8.24 -6.46
N SER A 70 1.86 7.34 -6.01
CA SER A 70 0.55 7.69 -5.47
C SER A 70 0.67 8.53 -4.20
N TYR A 71 1.63 8.21 -3.32
CA TYR A 71 1.93 9.03 -2.16
C TYR A 71 2.44 10.42 -2.55
N LYS A 72 3.34 10.54 -3.54
CA LYS A 72 3.78 11.83 -4.07
C LYS A 72 2.65 12.67 -4.65
N ASN A 73 1.70 12.05 -5.35
CA ASN A 73 0.52 12.75 -5.85
C ASN A 73 -0.34 13.27 -4.69
N LEU A 74 -0.49 12.46 -3.63
CA LEU A 74 -1.24 12.84 -2.43
C LEU A 74 -0.53 13.91 -1.59
N GLU A 75 0.79 14.05 -1.66
CA GLU A 75 1.50 15.19 -1.04
C GLU A 75 0.98 16.53 -1.60
N ILE A 76 0.54 16.55 -2.86
CA ILE A 76 -0.01 17.74 -3.53
C ILE A 76 -1.52 17.84 -3.31
N GLU A 77 -2.25 16.74 -3.49
CA GLU A 77 -3.72 16.74 -3.44
C GLU A 77 -4.27 16.83 -2.01
N GLN A 78 -3.55 16.26 -1.04
CA GLN A 78 -3.96 16.08 0.35
C GLN A 78 -2.77 16.36 1.29
N PRO A 79 -2.20 17.58 1.29
CA PRO A 79 -0.90 17.89 1.92
C PRO A 79 -0.87 17.68 3.44
N GLU A 80 -2.02 17.69 4.10
CA GLU A 80 -2.14 17.49 5.55
C GLU A 80 -2.41 16.04 5.94
N LYS A 81 -2.57 15.13 4.97
CA LYS A 81 -2.91 13.72 5.22
C LYS A 81 -1.67 12.86 5.26
N VAL A 82 -1.67 11.91 6.19
CA VAL A 82 -0.61 10.92 6.33
C VAL A 82 -1.15 9.50 6.16
N PHE A 83 -0.33 8.64 5.57
CA PHE A 83 -0.71 7.29 5.15
C PHE A 83 0.22 6.24 5.71
N LYS A 84 -0.24 4.98 5.75
CA LYS A 84 0.57 3.87 6.23
C LYS A 84 0.31 2.62 5.41
N TYR A 85 1.37 2.09 4.79
CA TYR A 85 1.31 0.77 4.15
C TYR A 85 1.68 -0.31 5.17
N ALA A 86 1.11 -1.50 5.00
CA ALA A 86 1.31 -2.65 5.86
C ALA A 86 1.98 -3.81 5.12
N GLU A 87 1.48 -5.02 5.26
CA GLU A 87 2.11 -6.21 4.68
C GLU A 87 1.92 -6.28 3.16
N THR A 88 2.93 -6.83 2.47
CA THR A 88 2.96 -6.92 0.99
C THR A 88 3.34 -8.33 0.54
N GLY A 89 4.49 -8.85 0.99
CA GLY A 89 4.99 -10.16 0.59
C GLY A 89 6.49 -10.30 0.86
N PHE A 90 7.00 -11.50 0.58
CA PHE A 90 8.42 -11.81 0.61
C PHE A 90 9.12 -11.45 -0.70
N LYS A 91 10.44 -11.31 -0.66
CA LYS A 91 11.27 -10.95 -1.82
C LYS A 91 11.10 -11.93 -2.99
N GLU A 92 10.98 -13.21 -2.67
CA GLU A 92 10.78 -14.30 -3.62
C GLU A 92 9.28 -14.71 -3.74
N GLY A 93 8.39 -13.99 -3.08
CA GLY A 93 6.97 -14.35 -2.99
C GLY A 93 6.75 -15.64 -2.19
N GLY A 94 5.83 -16.49 -2.63
CA GLY A 94 5.53 -17.77 -2.00
C GLY A 94 4.62 -17.67 -0.77
N GLN A 95 4.55 -18.73 0.02
CA GLN A 95 3.60 -18.84 1.13
C GLN A 95 3.84 -17.77 2.20
N PHE A 96 2.84 -16.90 2.42
CA PHE A 96 2.96 -15.74 3.30
C PHE A 96 2.05 -15.85 4.53
N LYS A 97 2.38 -16.72 5.49
CA LYS A 97 1.55 -16.88 6.71
C LYS A 97 1.48 -15.58 7.54
N PRO A 98 0.34 -15.31 8.22
CA PRO A 98 -0.89 -16.09 8.25
C PRO A 98 -1.81 -15.86 7.04
N HIS A 99 -1.45 -14.94 6.14
CA HIS A 99 -2.24 -14.63 4.96
C HIS A 99 -2.33 -15.80 3.98
N LYS A 100 -3.46 -15.86 3.28
CA LYS A 100 -3.67 -16.81 2.18
C LYS A 100 -3.14 -16.27 0.85
N THR A 101 -3.12 -14.95 0.69
CA THR A 101 -2.67 -14.21 -0.52
C THR A 101 -1.22 -13.71 -0.36
N HIS A 102 -0.84 -12.58 -0.99
CA HIS A 102 0.50 -11.96 -0.90
C HIS A 102 1.65 -12.78 -1.48
N ARG A 103 1.36 -13.76 -2.35
CA ARG A 103 2.38 -14.72 -2.79
C ARG A 103 3.15 -14.32 -4.04
N ASN A 104 2.65 -13.41 -4.86
CA ASN A 104 3.26 -13.06 -6.15
C ASN A 104 3.66 -11.57 -6.25
N GLY A 105 3.68 -10.84 -5.14
CA GLY A 105 4.07 -9.43 -5.10
C GLY A 105 3.02 -8.43 -5.59
N LEU A 106 1.78 -8.88 -5.85
CA LEU A 106 0.69 -8.05 -6.37
C LEU A 106 -0.40 -7.73 -5.34
N SER A 107 -0.21 -8.06 -4.07
CA SER A 107 -1.17 -7.77 -3.00
C SER A 107 -0.54 -6.88 -1.94
N VAL A 108 -1.25 -5.84 -1.50
CA VAL A 108 -0.76 -4.91 -0.48
C VAL A 108 -1.87 -4.56 0.50
N ASP A 109 -1.54 -4.65 1.78
CA ASP A 109 -2.36 -4.12 2.86
C ASP A 109 -1.97 -2.67 3.14
N PHE A 110 -2.95 -1.85 3.48
CA PHE A 110 -2.78 -0.48 3.92
C PHE A 110 -3.60 -0.27 5.18
N MET A 111 -3.00 0.35 6.19
CA MET A 111 -3.76 0.73 7.39
C MET A 111 -4.74 1.84 7.03
N VAL A 112 -5.92 1.82 7.63
CA VAL A 112 -6.89 2.92 7.42
C VAL A 112 -6.29 4.24 7.90
N PRO A 113 -6.34 5.31 7.09
CA PRO A 113 -6.02 6.65 7.54
C PRO A 113 -6.96 7.05 8.68
N VAL A 114 -6.43 7.79 9.66
CA VAL A 114 -7.20 8.26 10.81
C VAL A 114 -6.94 9.72 11.11
N VAL A 115 -7.90 10.33 11.79
CA VAL A 115 -7.73 11.60 12.49
C VAL A 115 -7.78 11.38 14.00
N ASN A 116 -7.09 12.24 14.75
CA ASN A 116 -7.21 12.30 16.21
C ASN A 116 -8.45 13.13 16.63
N GLU A 117 -8.61 13.32 17.94
CA GLU A 117 -9.70 14.10 18.54
C GLU A 117 -9.78 15.56 18.06
N ASN A 118 -8.66 16.13 17.59
CA ASN A 118 -8.58 17.49 17.05
C ASN A 118 -8.83 17.53 15.52
N GLY A 119 -9.23 16.40 14.91
CA GLY A 119 -9.43 16.30 13.46
C GLY A 119 -8.13 16.28 12.64
N LYS A 120 -6.96 16.22 13.29
CA LYS A 120 -5.66 16.18 12.61
C LYS A 120 -5.35 14.76 12.12
N SER A 121 -4.94 14.63 10.86
CA SER A 121 -4.49 13.35 10.31
C SER A 121 -3.22 12.87 11.03
N VAL A 122 -3.24 11.62 11.46
CA VAL A 122 -2.12 10.97 12.17
C VAL A 122 -2.00 9.53 11.72
N HIS A 123 -0.81 8.94 11.86
CA HIS A 123 -0.65 7.52 11.59
C HIS A 123 -1.39 6.68 12.64
N LEU A 124 -2.14 5.68 12.18
CA LEU A 124 -2.70 4.66 13.07
C LEU A 124 -1.56 4.01 13.87
N PRO A 125 -1.63 3.91 15.20
CA PRO A 125 -0.55 3.36 15.99
C PRO A 125 -0.40 1.86 15.71
N THR A 126 0.80 1.46 15.33
CA THR A 126 1.14 0.06 15.02
C THR A 126 2.31 -0.37 15.92
N ASN A 127 2.06 -1.31 16.83
CA ASN A 127 3.05 -1.81 17.79
C ASN A 127 2.82 -3.30 18.09
N SER A 128 3.74 -3.95 18.80
CA SER A 128 3.62 -5.39 19.09
C SER A 128 2.36 -5.75 19.90
N LEU A 129 1.88 -4.87 20.78
CA LEU A 129 0.70 -5.11 21.63
C LEU A 129 -0.60 -5.19 20.83
N ASN A 130 -0.69 -4.47 19.70
CA ASN A 130 -1.84 -4.51 18.81
C ASN A 130 -1.59 -5.28 17.51
N LYS A 131 -0.64 -6.23 17.53
CA LYS A 131 -0.22 -7.02 16.36
C LYS A 131 0.09 -6.13 15.15
N PHE A 132 0.79 -5.04 15.38
CA PHE A 132 1.16 -4.02 14.39
C PHE A 132 -0.04 -3.41 13.66
N GLY A 133 -1.17 -3.24 14.35
CA GLY A 133 -2.40 -2.66 13.81
C GLY A 133 -3.51 -3.70 13.61
N TYR A 134 -3.16 -4.93 13.24
CA TYR A 134 -4.11 -6.01 12.90
C TYR A 134 -4.97 -6.55 14.05
N ASN A 135 -4.90 -5.96 15.25
CA ASN A 135 -5.75 -6.27 16.40
C ASN A 135 -6.53 -5.04 16.88
N ILE A 136 -6.65 -4.01 16.03
CA ILE A 136 -7.48 -2.83 16.26
C ILE A 136 -8.88 -3.12 15.70
N GLU A 137 -9.91 -2.65 16.40
CA GLU A 137 -11.29 -2.67 15.91
C GLU A 137 -11.91 -1.29 16.15
N PHE A 138 -12.47 -0.67 15.10
CA PHE A 138 -13.05 0.67 15.16
C PHE A 138 -14.52 0.71 15.62
N GLY A 139 -15.14 -0.44 15.89
CA GLY A 139 -16.49 -0.50 16.47
C GLY A 139 -17.59 0.19 15.63
N GLN A 140 -18.76 0.44 16.21
CA GLN A 140 -19.95 0.87 15.46
C GLN A 140 -19.91 2.32 14.96
N ASN A 141 -19.04 3.17 15.50
CA ASN A 141 -18.92 4.59 15.13
C ASN A 141 -17.65 4.89 14.31
N ASN A 142 -16.97 3.84 13.82
CA ASN A 142 -15.70 3.95 13.11
C ASN A 142 -14.62 4.66 13.96
N LYS A 143 -14.66 4.43 15.29
CA LYS A 143 -13.76 4.98 16.30
C LYS A 143 -13.01 3.90 17.05
N TYR A 144 -11.69 4.07 17.15
CA TYR A 144 -10.84 3.29 18.04
C TYR A 144 -10.15 4.25 19.01
N LYS A 145 -10.53 4.23 20.29
CA LYS A 145 -10.04 5.19 21.29
C LYS A 145 -10.27 6.63 20.80
N GLN A 146 -9.22 7.46 20.74
CA GLN A 146 -9.25 8.83 20.22
C GLN A 146 -9.21 8.94 18.69
N TYR A 147 -9.12 7.82 17.96
CA TYR A 147 -8.95 7.81 16.51
C TYR A 147 -10.28 7.57 15.81
N GLN A 148 -10.52 8.32 14.73
CA GLN A 148 -11.66 8.17 13.82
C GLN A 148 -11.13 7.83 12.43
N ILE A 149 -11.75 6.88 11.73
CA ILE A 149 -11.40 6.57 10.33
C ILE A 149 -11.63 7.82 9.45
N ASP A 150 -10.61 8.19 8.69
CA ASP A 150 -10.65 9.24 7.68
C ASP A 150 -10.98 8.63 6.31
N PHE A 151 -12.28 8.46 6.06
CA PHE A 151 -12.77 7.89 4.80
C PHE A 151 -12.40 8.73 3.57
N GLU A 152 -12.29 10.04 3.72
CA GLU A 152 -11.90 10.96 2.65
C GLU A 152 -10.46 10.71 2.21
N ALA A 153 -9.53 10.60 3.17
CA ALA A 153 -8.14 10.25 2.89
C ALA A 153 -8.01 8.82 2.32
N MET A 154 -8.77 7.86 2.86
CA MET A 154 -8.78 6.49 2.34
C MET A 154 -9.24 6.44 0.88
N ALA A 155 -10.35 7.13 0.57
CA ALA A 155 -10.88 7.22 -0.78
C ALA A 155 -9.88 7.90 -1.73
N ALA A 156 -9.28 9.02 -1.33
CA ALA A 156 -8.24 9.70 -2.10
C ALA A 156 -7.08 8.75 -2.45
N HIS A 157 -6.65 7.94 -1.49
CA HIS A 157 -5.55 6.99 -1.71
C HIS A 157 -5.92 5.87 -2.69
N ILE A 158 -7.11 5.27 -2.56
CA ILE A 158 -7.58 4.25 -3.52
C ILE A 158 -7.67 4.85 -4.93
N VAL A 159 -8.18 6.08 -5.06
CA VAL A 159 -8.25 6.78 -6.35
C VAL A 159 -6.86 7.06 -6.93
N SER A 160 -5.93 7.56 -6.10
CA SER A 160 -4.54 7.85 -6.52
C SER A 160 -3.84 6.57 -7.01
N LEU A 161 -3.97 5.47 -6.26
CA LEU A 161 -3.46 4.15 -6.66
C LEU A 161 -4.05 3.69 -7.99
N HIS A 162 -5.37 3.76 -8.15
CA HIS A 162 -6.02 3.33 -9.39
C HIS A 162 -5.59 4.19 -10.59
N LYS A 163 -5.58 5.52 -10.45
CA LYS A 163 -5.12 6.44 -11.51
C LYS A 163 -3.68 6.15 -11.92
N GLU A 164 -2.79 5.99 -10.95
CA GLU A 164 -1.38 5.71 -11.21
C GLU A 164 -1.16 4.31 -11.81
N THR A 165 -1.97 3.33 -11.41
CA THR A 165 -1.98 1.98 -12.00
C THR A 165 -2.39 2.04 -13.47
N LYS A 166 -3.49 2.75 -13.78
CA LYS A 166 -3.96 2.97 -15.16
C LYS A 166 -2.94 3.72 -16.01
N ARG A 167 -2.30 4.76 -15.45
CA ARG A 167 -1.24 5.52 -16.13
C ARG A 167 -0.07 4.64 -16.59
N ARG A 168 0.16 3.51 -15.92
CA ARG A 168 1.21 2.53 -16.25
C ARG A 168 0.72 1.38 -17.14
N GLY A 169 -0.53 1.42 -17.60
CA GLY A 169 -1.11 0.39 -18.46
C GLY A 169 -1.62 -0.86 -17.72
N TYR A 170 -1.79 -0.77 -16.40
CA TYR A 170 -2.30 -1.87 -15.56
C TYR A 170 -3.69 -1.54 -14.99
N ASP A 171 -4.21 -2.44 -14.16
CA ASP A 171 -5.45 -2.22 -13.42
C ASP A 171 -5.34 -2.67 -11.95
N LEU A 172 -6.33 -2.30 -11.13
CA LEU A 172 -6.58 -2.99 -9.88
C LEU A 172 -7.53 -4.16 -10.15
N TRP A 173 -7.30 -5.30 -9.52
CA TRP A 173 -8.26 -6.40 -9.56
C TRP A 173 -9.41 -6.11 -8.61
N ARG A 174 -9.10 -5.81 -7.35
CA ARG A 174 -10.12 -5.52 -6.34
C ARG A 174 -9.54 -4.79 -5.13
N VAL A 175 -10.44 -4.11 -4.43
CA VAL A 175 -10.21 -3.57 -3.09
C VAL A 175 -11.04 -4.38 -2.09
N ILE A 176 -10.41 -4.91 -1.06
CA ILE A 176 -11.07 -5.60 0.05
C ILE A 176 -11.02 -4.67 1.26
N PHE A 177 -12.19 -4.26 1.70
CA PHE A 177 -12.39 -3.48 2.91
C PHE A 177 -13.73 -3.91 3.52
N ASP A 178 -13.94 -3.69 4.82
CA ASP A 178 -15.16 -4.10 5.49
C ASP A 178 -16.43 -3.64 4.73
N PRO A 179 -17.29 -4.58 4.25
CA PRO A 179 -18.48 -4.23 3.48
C PRO A 179 -19.46 -3.30 4.21
N GLU A 180 -19.51 -3.32 5.54
CA GLU A 180 -20.37 -2.41 6.32
C GLU A 180 -19.83 -0.97 6.31
N LEU A 181 -18.54 -0.79 6.05
CA LEU A 181 -17.88 0.52 6.07
C LEU A 181 -17.70 1.13 4.67
N GLN A 182 -17.74 0.31 3.62
CA GLN A 182 -17.68 0.77 2.23
C GLN A 182 -18.68 1.90 1.90
N PRO A 183 -19.94 1.91 2.40
CA PRO A 183 -20.86 3.03 2.16
C PRO A 183 -20.32 4.40 2.59
N ASN A 184 -19.39 4.47 3.56
CA ASN A 184 -18.78 5.74 3.96
C ASN A 184 -17.77 6.25 2.93
N LEU A 185 -17.12 5.37 2.16
CA LEU A 185 -16.29 5.76 1.01
C LEU A 185 -17.15 6.43 -0.09
N PHE A 186 -18.38 5.97 -0.27
CA PHE A 186 -19.31 6.50 -1.27
C PHE A 186 -20.04 7.79 -0.83
N LYS A 187 -19.69 8.34 0.33
CA LYS A 187 -20.12 9.67 0.79
C LYS A 187 -19.02 10.74 0.62
N THR A 188 -17.82 10.31 0.22
CA THR A 188 -16.67 11.20 0.01
C THR A 188 -16.79 11.93 -1.33
N LYS A 189 -15.96 12.96 -1.57
CA LYS A 189 -15.91 13.63 -2.89
C LYS A 189 -15.43 12.70 -4.02
N TYR A 190 -14.84 11.55 -3.67
CA TYR A 190 -14.35 10.55 -4.62
C TYR A 190 -15.39 9.47 -4.96
N ALA A 191 -16.59 9.54 -4.38
CA ALA A 191 -17.62 8.50 -4.51
C ALA A 191 -17.91 8.10 -5.95
N GLU A 192 -18.11 9.08 -6.84
CA GLU A 192 -18.39 8.83 -8.25
C GLU A 192 -17.25 8.05 -8.94
N TYR A 193 -16.01 8.47 -8.72
CA TYR A 193 -14.85 7.76 -9.28
C TYR A 193 -14.77 6.34 -8.74
N LEU A 194 -14.94 6.15 -7.43
CA LEU A 194 -14.88 4.83 -6.80
C LEU A 194 -15.95 3.89 -7.36
N LEU A 195 -17.21 4.34 -7.45
CA LEU A 195 -18.33 3.53 -7.94
C LEU A 195 -18.15 3.13 -9.41
N ASN A 196 -17.57 4.01 -10.24
CA ASN A 196 -17.42 3.78 -11.67
C ASN A 196 -16.17 2.95 -12.02
N ASN A 197 -15.17 2.90 -11.14
CA ASN A 197 -13.84 2.40 -11.51
C ASN A 197 -13.27 1.33 -10.59
N ILE A 198 -13.81 1.14 -9.38
CA ILE A 198 -13.21 0.28 -8.36
C ILE A 198 -14.13 -0.88 -8.03
N GLU A 199 -13.62 -2.10 -8.18
CA GLU A 199 -14.30 -3.31 -7.71
C GLU A 199 -14.02 -3.53 -6.22
N PHE A 200 -15.02 -3.28 -5.37
CA PHE A 200 -14.96 -3.62 -3.95
C PHE A 200 -15.47 -5.03 -3.67
N SER A 201 -14.74 -5.80 -2.87
CA SER A 201 -15.20 -7.10 -2.40
C SER A 201 -16.44 -6.96 -1.51
N LYS A 202 -17.50 -7.69 -1.82
CA LYS A 202 -18.76 -7.68 -1.05
C LYS A 202 -18.84 -8.80 0.00
N LYS A 203 -17.90 -9.74 -0.02
CA LYS A 203 -17.91 -10.89 0.91
C LYS A 203 -17.43 -10.44 2.28
N ARG A 204 -18.22 -10.73 3.31
CA ARG A 204 -17.81 -10.55 4.70
C ARG A 204 -16.70 -11.53 5.03
N SER A 205 -15.65 -11.02 5.67
CA SER A 205 -14.67 -11.87 6.34
C SER A 205 -15.23 -12.36 7.67
N TRP A 206 -14.76 -13.52 8.14
CA TRP A 206 -15.14 -14.08 9.45
C TRP A 206 -14.58 -13.26 10.61
N VAL A 207 -13.42 -12.64 10.41
CA VAL A 207 -12.85 -11.62 11.31
C VAL A 207 -13.15 -10.25 10.72
N ARG A 208 -13.50 -9.27 11.54
CA ARG A 208 -13.68 -7.88 11.11
C ARG A 208 -12.34 -7.32 10.62
N HIS A 209 -12.33 -6.63 9.48
CA HIS A 209 -11.12 -6.05 8.86
C HIS A 209 -11.41 -4.56 8.60
N ASP A 210 -11.61 -3.79 9.67
CA ASP A 210 -11.91 -2.35 9.59
C ASP A 210 -10.70 -1.45 9.85
N GLU A 211 -9.59 -2.06 10.25
CA GLU A 211 -8.33 -1.40 10.57
C GLU A 211 -7.36 -1.31 9.39
N HIS A 212 -7.62 -2.08 8.33
CA HIS A 212 -6.86 -2.04 7.09
C HIS A 212 -7.75 -2.34 5.87
N TYR A 213 -7.26 -1.99 4.70
CA TYR A 213 -7.82 -2.41 3.41
C TYR A 213 -6.72 -3.04 2.58
N HIS A 214 -7.12 -4.02 1.79
CA HIS A 214 -6.24 -4.82 0.97
C HIS A 214 -6.51 -4.56 -0.50
N ILE A 215 -5.46 -4.38 -1.30
CA ILE A 215 -5.57 -4.12 -2.72
C ILE A 215 -4.78 -5.17 -3.49
N ASP A 216 -5.47 -5.86 -4.39
CA ASP A 216 -4.87 -6.75 -5.37
C ASP A 216 -4.68 -5.98 -6.69
N PHE A 217 -3.46 -5.92 -7.19
CA PHE A 217 -3.11 -5.33 -8.49
C PHE A 217 -3.26 -6.37 -9.60
N LYS A 218 -3.75 -5.93 -10.77
CA LYS A 218 -3.89 -6.73 -11.97
C LYS A 218 -2.74 -6.40 -12.93
N ILE A 219 -1.58 -7.02 -12.67
CA ILE A 219 -0.39 -6.97 -13.51
C ILE A 219 -0.19 -8.37 -14.11
N PRO A 220 0.10 -8.50 -15.42
CA PRO A 220 0.34 -9.80 -16.04
C PRO A 220 1.49 -10.54 -15.35
N CYS A 221 1.26 -11.81 -15.02
CA CYS A 221 2.27 -12.72 -14.47
C CYS A 221 2.58 -13.83 -15.46
N GLU A 222 3.80 -14.35 -15.38
CA GLU A 222 4.19 -15.56 -16.08
C GLU A 222 3.52 -16.79 -15.45
N SER A 223 3.39 -17.85 -16.26
CA SER A 223 2.82 -19.13 -15.83
C SER A 223 3.81 -19.89 -14.94
#